data_AF-A0A956I4I1-F1
#
_entry.id   AF-A0A956I4I1-F1
#
_cell.length_a   1.000
_cell.length_b   1.000
_cell.length_c   1.000
_cell.angle_alpha   90.00
_cell.angle_beta   90.00
_cell.angle_gamma   90.00
#
_symmetry.space_group_name_H-M   'P 1'
#
loop_
_entity.id
_entity.type
_entity.pdbx_description
1 polymer ?
#
loop_
_entity_poly.entity_id
_entity_poly.type
_entity_poly.pdbx_seq_one_letter_code
_entity_poly.pdbx_strand_id
1 'polypeptide(L)'
;MSRSYADRSITLHERIAHVSIERFARSPRCPDDHRFHARSSLQLVVSWLAVFAEHDSRGVPWHRLSPDGFVSAALDCDASPKGRRFLADVLDVMTPFYSFLAEQGVVRRDEAMPIQRRLVELSLAFS
;
A
#
# COMPACT_ATOMS: atom_id res chain seq x y z
N MET A 1 -28.92 -13.31 -22.74
CA MET A 1 -27.97 -13.70 -21.67
C MET A 1 -26.87 -12.65 -21.58
N SER A 2 -26.64 -12.17 -20.35
CA SER A 2 -25.45 -11.48 -19.83
C SER A 2 -24.97 -10.17 -20.49
N ARG A 3 -25.67 -9.07 -20.19
CA ARG A 3 -25.03 -7.76 -19.96
C ARG A 3 -24.91 -7.54 -18.44
N SER A 4 -23.73 -7.81 -17.88
CA SER A 4 -23.22 -7.12 -16.68
C SER A 4 -21.76 -7.57 -16.43
N TYR A 5 -20.86 -7.25 -17.35
CA TYR A 5 -19.42 -7.26 -17.07
C TYR A 5 -19.06 -5.85 -16.63
N ALA A 6 -19.04 -5.62 -15.31
CA ALA A 6 -18.52 -4.45 -14.58
C ALA A 6 -19.48 -4.02 -13.47
N ASP A 7 -19.81 -4.93 -12.55
CA ASP A 7 -20.16 -4.47 -11.21
C ASP A 7 -18.86 -4.03 -10.53
N ARG A 8 -18.40 -2.82 -10.87
CA ARG A 8 -17.22 -2.16 -10.28
C ARG A 8 -17.60 -1.67 -8.88
N SER A 9 -17.92 -2.59 -7.98
CA SER A 9 -17.92 -2.27 -6.57
C SER A 9 -16.46 -2.15 -6.12
N ILE A 10 -15.87 -0.97 -6.31
CA ILE A 10 -14.73 -0.56 -5.51
C ILE A 10 -15.17 -0.80 -4.06
N THR A 11 -14.51 -1.73 -3.38
CA THR A 11 -14.85 -2.08 -2.00
C THR A 11 -14.77 -0.81 -1.15
N LEU A 12 -15.53 -0.72 -0.06
CA LEU A 12 -15.48 0.46 0.82
C LEU A 12 -14.03 0.80 1.24
N HIS A 13 -13.22 -0.24 1.45
CA HIS A 13 -11.78 -0.13 1.72
C HIS A 13 -11.02 0.59 0.60
N GLU A 14 -11.22 0.22 -0.65
CA GLU A 14 -10.57 0.85 -1.79
C GLU A 14 -11.01 2.31 -1.99
N ARG A 15 -12.28 2.64 -1.74
CA ARG A 15 -12.75 4.04 -1.79
C ARG A 15 -12.08 4.90 -0.71
N ILE A 16 -12.02 4.40 0.52
CA ILE A 16 -11.37 5.09 1.65
C ILE A 16 -9.85 5.21 1.41
N ALA A 17 -9.24 4.15 0.88
CA ALA A 17 -7.83 4.16 0.53
C ALA A 17 -7.49 5.20 -0.53
N HIS A 18 -8.33 5.28 -1.58
CA HIS A 18 -8.11 6.17 -2.71
C HIS A 18 -7.95 7.64 -2.26
N VAL A 19 -8.71 8.08 -1.27
CA VAL A 19 -8.57 9.43 -0.70
C VAL A 19 -7.17 9.63 -0.10
N SER A 20 -6.67 8.66 0.68
CA SER A 20 -5.35 8.75 1.31
C SER A 20 -4.23 8.70 0.26
N ILE A 21 -4.37 7.83 -0.74
CA ILE A 21 -3.41 7.66 -1.84
C ILE A 21 -3.35 8.93 -2.70
N GLU A 22 -4.49 9.51 -3.10
CA GLU A 22 -4.51 10.74 -3.90
C GLU A 22 -3.95 11.93 -3.14
N ARG A 23 -4.25 12.05 -1.84
CA ARG A 23 -3.67 13.12 -1.01
C ARG A 23 -2.16 12.96 -0.90
N PHE A 24 -1.66 11.74 -0.71
CA PHE A 24 -0.23 11.47 -0.71
C PHE A 24 0.42 11.80 -2.06
N ALA A 25 -0.15 11.32 -3.17
CA ALA A 25 0.40 11.51 -4.52
C ALA A 25 0.38 12.98 -5.00
N ARG A 26 -0.35 13.87 -4.31
CA ARG A 26 -0.33 15.32 -4.54
C ARG A 26 0.51 16.07 -3.49
N SER A 27 0.93 15.39 -2.44
CA SER A 27 1.73 15.98 -1.37
C SER A 27 3.20 16.08 -1.78
N PRO A 28 3.96 17.02 -1.22
CA PRO A 28 5.41 17.09 -1.42
C PRO A 28 6.17 15.89 -0.79
N ARG A 29 5.48 15.01 -0.05
CA ARG A 29 6.06 13.78 0.51
C ARG A 29 6.10 12.63 -0.48
N CYS A 30 5.39 12.72 -1.60
CA CYS A 30 5.52 11.77 -2.69
C CYS A 30 6.50 12.34 -3.73
N PRO A 31 7.68 11.73 -3.93
CA PRO A 31 8.59 12.13 -5.01
C PRO A 31 7.86 12.16 -6.35
N ASP A 32 8.21 13.10 -7.22
CA ASP A 32 7.51 13.32 -8.50
C ASP A 32 7.52 12.08 -9.37
N ASP A 33 8.68 11.42 -9.48
CA ASP A 33 8.86 10.18 -10.24
C ASP A 33 8.06 9.01 -9.65
N HIS A 34 7.66 9.10 -8.37
CA HIS A 34 6.92 8.06 -7.66
C HIS A 34 5.41 8.28 -7.72
N ARG A 35 4.90 9.43 -8.21
CA ARG A 35 3.46 9.76 -8.15
C ARG A 35 2.57 8.83 -8.97
N PHE A 36 3.06 8.33 -10.10
CA PHE A 36 2.34 7.32 -10.89
C PHE A 36 2.34 5.98 -10.14
N HIS A 37 3.52 5.55 -9.68
CA HIS A 37 3.70 4.32 -8.91
C HIS A 37 2.89 4.32 -7.60
N ALA A 38 2.74 5.46 -6.94
CA ALA A 38 1.93 5.61 -5.74
C ALA A 38 0.45 5.29 -5.99
N ARG A 39 -0.11 5.73 -7.12
CA ARG A 39 -1.53 5.49 -7.44
C ARG A 39 -1.81 4.04 -7.78
N SER A 40 -0.89 3.37 -8.47
CA SER A 40 -1.06 1.98 -8.89
C SER A 40 -0.64 0.97 -7.81
N SER A 41 0.52 1.17 -7.20
CA SER A 41 1.15 0.20 -6.30
C SER A 41 0.53 0.20 -4.91
N LEU A 42 0.17 1.37 -4.37
CA LEU A 42 -0.51 1.43 -3.07
C LEU A 42 -1.89 0.79 -3.11
N GLN A 43 -2.53 0.74 -4.28
CA GLN A 43 -3.80 0.03 -4.43
C GLN A 43 -3.64 -1.48 -4.20
N LEU A 44 -2.50 -2.08 -4.59
CA LEU A 44 -2.22 -3.49 -4.31
C LEU A 44 -2.04 -3.75 -2.80
N VAL A 45 -1.39 -2.81 -2.11
CA VAL A 45 -1.23 -2.87 -0.64
C VAL A 45 -2.60 -2.83 0.04
N VAL A 46 -3.53 -2.02 -0.47
CA VAL A 46 -4.91 -1.96 0.03
C VAL A 46 -5.62 -3.28 -0.18
N SER A 47 -5.51 -3.88 -1.37
CA SER A 47 -6.10 -5.19 -1.64
C SER A 47 -5.54 -6.25 -0.70
N TRP A 48 -4.23 -6.24 -0.45
CA TRP A 48 -3.60 -7.13 0.53
C TRP A 48 -4.18 -6.93 1.93
N LEU A 49 -4.21 -5.70 2.43
CA LEU A 49 -4.79 -5.38 3.74
C LEU A 49 -6.27 -5.76 3.85
N ALA A 50 -7.02 -5.62 2.75
CA ALA A 50 -8.44 -5.97 2.70
C ALA A 50 -8.68 -7.49 2.82
N VAL A 51 -7.74 -8.34 2.40
CA VAL A 51 -7.84 -9.80 2.58
C VAL A 51 -7.78 -10.18 4.07
N PHE A 52 -7.01 -9.44 4.87
CA PHE A 52 -6.85 -9.68 6.31
C PHE A 52 -7.74 -8.78 7.19
N ALA A 53 -8.44 -7.84 6.58
CA ALA A 53 -9.46 -7.06 7.25
C ALA A 53 -10.67 -7.98 7.45
N GLU A 54 -10.92 -8.41 8.69
CA GLU A 54 -12.25 -8.87 9.07
C GLU A 54 -13.27 -7.83 8.57
N HIS A 55 -14.40 -8.28 8.02
CA HIS A 55 -15.39 -7.47 7.28
C HIS A 55 -15.97 -6.24 8.03
N ASP A 56 -15.46 -5.90 9.20
CA ASP A 56 -15.96 -4.87 10.10
C ASP A 56 -15.43 -3.45 9.80
N SER A 57 -15.91 -2.93 8.66
CA SER A 57 -16.65 -1.67 8.51
C SER A 57 -16.15 -0.28 9.01
N ARG A 58 -14.85 -0.02 9.27
CA ARG A 58 -14.39 1.38 9.59
C ARG A 58 -13.31 2.00 8.70
N GLY A 59 -12.67 1.25 7.81
CA GLY A 59 -11.63 1.77 6.92
C GLY A 59 -10.51 0.77 6.68
N VAL A 60 -9.48 1.20 5.95
CA VAL A 60 -8.31 0.34 5.67
C VAL A 60 -7.49 0.18 6.95
N PRO A 61 -7.19 -1.06 7.39
CA PRO A 61 -6.42 -1.31 8.61
C PRO A 61 -4.92 -1.12 8.36
N TRP A 62 -4.50 0.10 8.02
CA TRP A 62 -3.10 0.43 7.72
C TRP A 62 -2.13 0.03 8.83
N HIS A 63 -2.55 0.12 10.10
CA HIS A 63 -1.76 -0.30 11.26
C HIS A 63 -1.49 -1.81 11.33
N ARG A 64 -2.19 -2.63 10.54
CA ARG A 64 -2.04 -4.09 10.51
C ARG A 64 -1.17 -4.61 9.39
N LEU A 65 -0.53 -3.72 8.61
CA LEU A 65 0.40 -4.16 7.59
C LEU A 65 1.53 -4.96 8.24
N SER A 66 1.71 -6.19 7.79
CA SER A 66 2.95 -6.95 7.96
C SER A 66 3.81 -6.75 6.71
N PRO A 67 4.90 -5.95 6.76
CA PRO A 67 5.76 -5.75 5.60
C PRO A 67 6.38 -7.05 5.11
N ASP A 68 6.83 -7.90 6.03
CA ASP A 68 7.39 -9.22 5.70
C ASP A 68 6.35 -10.14 5.05
N GLY A 69 5.13 -10.17 5.60
CA GLY A 69 4.03 -10.94 5.01
C GLY A 69 3.67 -10.46 3.60
N PHE A 70 3.64 -9.15 3.38
CA PHE A 70 3.42 -8.56 2.07
C PHE A 70 4.53 -8.93 1.07
N VAL A 71 5.79 -8.79 1.46
CA VAL A 71 6.95 -9.15 0.62
C VAL A 71 6.94 -10.64 0.28
N SER A 72 6.71 -11.51 1.27
CA SER A 72 6.64 -12.96 1.05
C SER A 72 5.56 -13.29 0.02
N ALA A 73 4.35 -12.77 0.19
CA ALA A 73 3.24 -13.03 -0.73
C ALA A 73 3.49 -12.46 -2.13
N ALA A 74 4.14 -11.30 -2.24
CA ALA A 74 4.52 -10.74 -3.53
C ALA A 74 5.55 -11.63 -4.25
N LEU A 75 6.53 -12.17 -3.53
CA LEU A 75 7.53 -13.09 -4.08
C LEU A 75 6.92 -14.44 -4.46
N ASP A 76 5.98 -14.96 -3.67
CA ASP A 76 5.23 -16.17 -4.00
C ASP A 76 4.41 -16.00 -5.29
N CYS A 77 3.95 -14.78 -5.57
CA CYS A 77 3.22 -14.43 -6.80
C CYS A 77 4.15 -14.28 -8.01
N ASP A 78 5.25 -13.52 -7.89
CA ASP A 78 6.24 -13.34 -8.95
C ASP A 78 7.65 -13.06 -8.40
N ALA A 79 8.46 -14.11 -8.31
CA ALA A 79 9.86 -14.02 -7.88
C ALA A 79 10.85 -13.65 -9.01
N SER A 80 10.37 -13.40 -10.24
CA SER A 80 11.22 -13.05 -11.37
C SER A 80 11.98 -11.73 -11.15
N PRO A 81 13.07 -11.45 -11.89
CA PRO A 81 13.76 -10.16 -11.77
C PRO A 81 12.83 -8.95 -11.99
N LYS A 82 11.80 -9.10 -12.84
CA LYS A 82 10.80 -8.06 -13.08
C LYS A 82 9.88 -7.88 -11.88
N GLY A 83 9.37 -8.98 -11.30
CA GLY A 83 8.54 -8.95 -10.10
C GLY A 83 9.28 -8.35 -8.90
N ARG A 84 10.55 -8.72 -8.71
CA ARG A 84 11.43 -8.14 -7.68
C ARG A 84 11.65 -6.63 -7.86
N ARG A 85 11.89 -6.17 -9.09
CA ARG A 85 12.02 -4.74 -9.39
C ARG A 85 10.73 -3.98 -9.09
N PHE A 86 9.59 -4.54 -9.49
CA PHE A 86 8.29 -3.96 -9.16
C PHE A 86 8.08 -3.87 -7.64
N LEU A 87 8.43 -4.92 -6.91
CA LEU A 87 8.33 -4.93 -5.44
C LEU A 87 9.24 -3.88 -4.80
N ALA A 88 10.45 -3.66 -5.33
CA ALA A 88 11.33 -2.58 -4.89
C ALA A 88 10.65 -1.20 -5.05
N ASP A 89 10.08 -0.92 -6.24
CA ASP A 89 9.34 0.33 -6.49
C ASP A 89 8.16 0.50 -5.51
N VAL A 90 7.47 -0.59 -5.15
CA VAL A 90 6.38 -0.55 -4.17
C VAL A 90 6.90 -0.19 -2.78
N LEU A 91 8.00 -0.81 -2.31
CA LEU A 91 8.59 -0.55 -1.00
C LEU A 91 9.08 0.90 -0.85
N ASP A 92 9.68 1.45 -1.91
CA ASP A 92 10.16 2.83 -1.97
C ASP A 92 9.03 3.86 -1.85
N VAL A 93 7.84 3.51 -2.34
CA VAL A 93 6.63 4.34 -2.21
C VAL A 93 5.98 4.17 -0.84
N MET A 94 5.96 2.95 -0.29
CA MET A 94 5.30 2.67 0.98
C MET A 94 5.95 3.40 2.16
N THR A 95 7.27 3.52 2.17
CA THR A 95 8.01 4.19 3.24
C THR A 95 7.55 5.65 3.48
N PRO A 96 7.61 6.56 2.48
CA PRO A 96 7.11 7.92 2.63
C PRO A 96 5.58 7.97 2.80
N PHE A 97 4.84 7.00 2.25
CA PHE A 97 3.40 6.92 2.44
C PHE A 97 3.01 6.68 3.90
N TYR A 98 3.66 5.75 4.61
CA TYR A 98 3.38 5.53 6.03
C TYR A 98 3.80 6.73 6.89
N SER A 99 4.84 7.47 6.51
CA SER A 99 5.19 8.75 7.14
C SER A 99 4.05 9.75 6.99
N PHE A 100 3.51 9.87 5.77
CA PHE A 100 2.37 10.71 5.47
C PHE A 100 1.11 10.30 6.26
N LEU A 101 0.77 9.01 6.33
CA LEU A 101 -0.38 8.53 7.09
C LEU A 101 -0.30 8.89 8.58
N ALA A 102 0.89 8.79 9.17
CA ALA A 102 1.13 9.16 10.57
C ALA A 102 1.00 10.67 10.81
N GLU A 103 1.47 11.49 9.87
CA GLU A 103 1.33 12.95 9.93
C GLU A 103 -0.11 13.42 9.76
N GLN A 104 -0.90 12.70 8.96
CA GLN A 104 -2.32 12.98 8.76
C GLN A 104 -3.22 12.42 9.89
N GLY A 105 -2.65 11.72 10.87
CA GLY A 105 -3.41 11.09 11.95
C GLY A 105 -4.28 9.91 11.49
N VAL A 106 -3.99 9.33 10.31
CA VAL A 106 -4.70 8.14 9.79
C VAL A 106 -4.20 6.87 10.49
N VAL A 107 -2.93 6.85 10.86
CA VAL A 107 -2.29 5.80 11.68
C VAL A 107 -1.60 6.48 12.84
N ARG A 108 -1.62 5.87 14.03
CA ARG A 108 -0.88 6.44 15.16
C ARG A 108 0.62 6.34 14.91
N ARG A 109 1.40 7.31 15.38
CA ARG A 109 2.85 7.33 15.15
C ARG A 109 3.56 6.09 15.70
N ASP A 110 3.15 5.63 16.89
CA ASP A 110 3.69 4.42 17.54
C ASP A 110 3.39 3.13 16.77
N GLU A 111 2.29 3.08 16.02
CA GLU A 111 1.94 1.96 15.13
C GLU A 111 2.66 2.06 13.78
N ALA A 112 2.81 3.28 13.24
CA ALA A 112 3.43 3.51 11.93
C ALA A 112 4.96 3.34 11.95
N MET A 113 5.64 3.76 13.03
CA MET A 113 7.10 3.69 13.16
C MET A 113 7.71 2.30 12.95
N PRO A 114 7.23 1.21 13.59
CA PRO A 114 7.78 -0.12 13.36
C PRO A 114 7.57 -0.60 11.92
N ILE A 115 6.41 -0.29 11.33
CA ILE A 115 6.11 -0.61 9.92
C ILE A 115 7.08 0.13 8.99
N GLN A 116 7.26 1.44 9.19
CA GLN A 116 8.19 2.26 8.40
C GLN A 116 9.62 1.75 8.50
N ARG A 117 10.11 1.46 9.70
CA ARG A 117 11.46 0.93 9.90
C ARG A 117 11.67 -0.35 9.10
N ARG A 118 10.70 -1.27 9.18
CA ARG A 118 10.80 -2.53 8.44
C ARG A 118 10.72 -2.34 6.93
N LEU A 119 9.89 -1.41 6.44
CA LEU A 119 9.84 -1.07 5.01
C LEU A 119 11.16 -0.50 4.50
N VAL A 120 11.85 0.34 5.29
CA VAL A 120 13.19 0.85 4.94
C VAL A 120 14.21 -0.30 4.87
N GLU A 121 14.23 -1.19 5.86
CA GLU A 121 15.12 -2.35 5.86
C GLU A 121 14.88 -3.25 4.65
N LEU A 122 13.62 -3.46 4.27
CA LEU A 122 13.24 -4.25 3.10
C LEU A 122 13.62 -3.53 1.80
N SER A 123 13.34 -2.24 1.64
CA SER A 123 13.73 -1.47 0.45
C SER A 123 15.25 -1.55 0.19
N LEU A 124 16.06 -1.42 1.24
CA LEU A 124 17.52 -1.58 1.15
C LEU A 124 17.97 -2.99 0.73
N ALA A 125 17.23 -4.03 1.09
CA ALA A 125 17.53 -5.41 0.71
C ALA A 125 17.15 -5.73 -0.74
N PHE A 126 16.32 -4.91 -1.37
CA PHE A 126 15.89 -5.04 -2.77
C PHE A 126 16.60 -4.08 -3.73
N SER A 127 17.45 -3.19 -3.19
CA SER A 127 18.28 -2.23 -3.94
C SER A 127 19.56 -2.84 -4.51
#